data_AF-B2TMX4-F1
#
_entry.id   AF-B2TMX4-F1
#
_cell.length_a   1.000
_cell.length_b   1.000
_cell.length_c   1.000
_cell.angle_alpha   90.00
_cell.angle_beta   90.00
_cell.angle_gamma   90.00
#
_symmetry.space_group_name_H-M   'P 1'
#
loop_
_entity.id
_entity.type
_entity.pdbx_description
1 polymer ?
#
loop_
_entity_poly.entity_id
_entity_poly.type
_entity_poly.pdbx_seq_one_letter_code
_entity_poly.pdbx_strand_id
1 'polypeptide(L)' 'MSKYLWVAVSPDKYELPLVVEESSLKLAKKLKVTDGCIRASEYNYRKRNKGKYESKCDIRIIKILR' A
#
# COMPACT_ATOMS: atom_id res chain seq x y z
N MET A 1 -18.37 -5.48 -7.11
CA MET A 1 -17.38 -5.87 -6.08
C MET A 1 -15.98 -5.48 -6.56
N SER A 2 -15.13 -4.93 -5.69
CA SER A 2 -13.73 -4.62 -6.06
C SER A 2 -12.96 -5.91 -6.27
N LYS A 3 -12.22 -6.01 -7.39
CA LYS A 3 -11.37 -7.16 -7.72
C LYS A 3 -10.12 -7.24 -6.83
N TYR A 4 -9.78 -6.15 -6.13
CA TYR A 4 -8.55 -6.02 -5.36
C TYR A 4 -8.81 -5.60 -3.92
N LEU A 5 -8.02 -6.17 -3.01
CA LEU A 5 -7.81 -5.69 -1.65
C LEU A 5 -6.63 -4.73 -1.63
N TRP A 6 -6.78 -3.63 -0.90
CA TRP A 6 -5.73 -2.67 -0.62
C TRP A 6 -5.05 -3.04 0.69
N VAL A 7 -3.75 -3.26 0.65
CA VAL A 7 -3.00 -3.76 1.81
C VAL A 7 -1.84 -2.83 2.11
N ALA A 8 -1.78 -2.38 3.36
CA ALA A 8 -0.61 -1.79 3.94
C ALA A 8 0.29 -2.92 4.46
N VAL A 9 1.52 -2.97 3.97
CA VAL A 9 2.51 -3.99 4.33
C VAL A 9 3.76 -3.34 4.93
N SER A 10 4.53 -4.12 5.69
CA SER A 10 5.87 -3.70 6.08
C SER A 10 6.75 -3.52 4.82
N PRO A 11 7.73 -2.60 4.84
CA PRO A 11 8.58 -2.31 3.68
C PRO A 11 9.71 -3.33 3.50
N ASP A 12 9.88 -4.25 4.46
CA ASP A 12 10.88 -5.30 4.44
C ASP A 12 10.58 -6.38 3.37
N LYS A 13 11.49 -7.35 3.24
CA LYS A 13 11.42 -8.42 2.25
C LYS A 13 10.17 -9.32 2.41
N TYR A 14 9.62 -9.39 3.61
CA TYR A 14 8.52 -10.28 3.95
C TYR A 14 7.15 -9.63 3.74
N GLU A 15 7.09 -8.31 3.52
CA GLU A 15 5.85 -7.56 3.21
C GLU A 15 4.67 -7.95 4.12
N LEU A 16 4.90 -7.93 5.44
CA LEU A 16 3.92 -8.37 6.43
C LEU A 16 2.65 -7.50 6.37
N PRO A 17 1.45 -8.09 6.22
CA PRO A 17 0.21 -7.33 6.14
C PRO A 17 -0.14 -6.71 7.49
N LEU A 18 -0.15 -5.37 7.52
CA LEU A 18 -0.50 -4.56 8.69
C LEU A 18 -1.98 -4.23 8.70
N VAL A 19 -2.52 -3.79 7.56
CA VAL A 19 -3.94 -3.40 7.41
C VAL A 19 -4.44 -3.81 6.03
N VAL A 20 -5.58 -4.49 5.98
CA VAL A 20 -6.24 -4.93 4.75
C VAL A 20 -7.61 -4.27 4.63
N GLU A 21 -7.91 -3.68 3.48
CA GLU A 21 -9.18 -3.00 3.23
C GLU A 21 -9.69 -3.20 1.80
N GLU A 22 -10.99 -3.02 1.60
CA GLU A 22 -11.63 -3.20 0.30
C GLU A 22 -11.46 -1.99 -0.64
N SER A 23 -11.05 -0.84 -0.12
CA SER A 23 -10.82 0.38 -0.89
C SER A 23 -9.68 1.20 -0.31
N SER A 24 -9.05 2.00 -1.18
CA SER A 24 -8.00 2.94 -0.79
C SER A 24 -8.50 3.96 0.23
N LEU A 25 -9.77 4.38 0.14
CA LEU A 25 -10.36 5.34 1.06
C LEU A 25 -10.51 4.78 2.48
N LYS A 26 -10.95 3.52 2.60
CA LYS A 26 -11.04 2.83 3.90
C LYS A 26 -9.64 2.67 4.51
N LEU A 27 -8.65 2.30 3.69
CA LEU A 27 -7.26 2.16 4.11
C LEU A 27 -6.66 3.50 4.58
N ALA A 28 -6.90 4.58 3.83
CA ALA A 28 -6.45 5.92 4.15
C ALA A 28 -7.01 6.41 5.49
N LYS A 29 -8.29 6.16 5.76
CA LYS A 29 -8.93 6.49 7.05
C LYS A 29 -8.28 5.76 8.22
N LYS A 30 -7.99 4.46 8.08
CA LYS A 30 -7.32 3.67 9.14
C LYS A 30 -5.90 4.15 9.40
N LEU A 31 -5.16 4.49 8.34
CA LEU A 31 -3.80 4.99 8.43
C LEU A 31 -3.70 6.49 8.75
N LYS A 32 -4.84 7.19 8.88
CA LYS A 32 -4.92 8.64 9.11
C LYS A 32 -4.15 9.46 8.07
N VAL A 33 -4.22 9.04 6.81
CA VAL A 33 -3.61 9.73 5.66
C VAL A 33 -4.66 10.06 4.61
N THR A 34 -4.26 10.81 3.58
CA THR A 34 -5.16 11.10 2.45
C THR A 34 -5.20 9.92 1.46
N ASP A 35 -6.32 9.77 0.74
CA ASP A 35 -6.45 8.77 -0.33
C ASP A 35 -5.40 8.96 -1.43
N GLY A 36 -5.02 10.21 -1.70
CA GLY A 36 -3.94 10.56 -2.63
C GLY A 36 -2.59 9.96 -2.24
N CYS A 37 -2.24 9.97 -0.96
CA CYS A 37 -1.00 9.35 -0.46
C CYS A 37 -0.99 7.84 -0.71
N ILE A 38 -2.11 7.15 -0.46
CA ILE A 38 -2.24 5.70 -0.69
C ILE A 38 -2.08 5.36 -2.16
N ARG A 39 -2.77 6.09 -3.05
CA ARG A 39 -2.67 5.87 -4.50
C ARG A 39 -1.28 6.19 -5.04
N ALA A 40 -0.66 7.28 -4.59
CA ALA A 40 0.69 7.64 -4.98
C ALA A 40 1.70 6.59 -4.53
N SER A 41 1.56 6.06 -3.30
CA SER A 41 2.40 4.97 -2.78
C SER A 41 2.29 3.71 -3.63
N GLU A 42 1.07 3.25 -3.93
CA GLU A 42 0.84 2.07 -4.78
C GLU A 42 1.37 2.27 -6.20
N TYR A 43 1.11 3.44 -6.80
CA TYR A 43 1.61 3.76 -8.14
C TYR A 43 3.15 3.81 -8.19
N ASN A 44 3.76 4.45 -7.19
CA ASN A 44 5.21 4.54 -7.08
C ASN A 44 5.84 3.17 -6.87
N TYR A 45 5.24 2.29 -6.06
CA TYR A 45 5.72 0.91 -5.94
C TYR A 45 5.65 0.17 -7.28
N ARG A 46 4.53 0.27 -8.01
CA ARG A 46 4.39 -0.38 -9.33
C ARG A 46 5.36 0.16 -10.39
N LYS A 47 5.62 1.47 -10.42
CA LYS A 47 6.44 2.12 -11.46
C LYS A 47 7.92 2.25 -11.10
N ARG A 48 8.24 2.44 -9.83
CA ARG A 48 9.60 2.60 -9.29
C ARG A 48 9.90 1.45 -8.34
N ASN A 49 10.28 0.30 -8.91
CA ASN A 49 11.53 -0.43 -8.60
C ASN A 49 11.43 -1.95 -8.37
N LYS A 50 12.20 -2.67 -9.19
CA LYS A 50 12.97 -3.87 -8.84
C LYS A 50 14.20 -3.54 -7.93
N GLY A 51 14.06 -2.70 -6.89
CA GLY A 51 15.12 -2.46 -5.89
C GLY A 51 15.79 -1.07 -5.79
N LYS A 52 15.04 0.03 -5.61
CA LYS A 52 15.64 1.37 -5.38
C LYS A 52 14.82 2.30 -4.45
N TYR A 53 13.91 1.74 -3.66
CA TYR A 53 13.16 2.50 -2.67
C TYR A 53 13.34 1.85 -1.29
N GLU A 54 14.40 2.26 -0.61
CA GLU A 54 14.42 2.30 0.85
C GLU A 54 13.52 3.47 1.25
N SER A 55 12.19 3.27 1.24
CA SER A 55 11.30 4.29 1.77
C SER A 55 11.62 4.45 3.25
N LYS A 56 12.01 5.66 3.65
CA LYS A 56 12.06 6.10 5.06
C LYS A 56 10.67 6.08 5.74
N CYS A 57 9.62 5.68 5.01
CA CYS A 57 8.27 5.46 5.49
C CYS A 57 8.09 3.97 5.75
N ASP A 58 7.74 3.61 6.99
CA ASP A 58 7.65 2.23 7.51
C ASP A 58 6.49 1.39 6.93
N ILE A 59 5.79 1.88 5.90
CA ILE A 59 4.56 1.25 5.38
C ILE A 59 4.52 1.36 3.85
N ARG A 60 4.36 0.22 3.18
CA ARG A 60 4.20 0.07 1.73
C ARG A 60 2.76 -0.29 1.38
N ILE A 61 2.26 0.17 0.23
CA ILE A 61 0.88 -0.14 -0.21
C ILE A 61 0.92 -1.06 -1.43
N ILE A 62 0.22 -2.20 -1.33
CA ILE A 62 0.05 -3.17 -2.41
C ILE A 62 -1.42 -3.47 -2.69
N LYS A 63 -1.69 -4.06 -3.86
CA LYS A 63 -3.01 -4.60 -4.23
C LYS A 63 -2.92 -6.10 -4.39
N ILE A 64 -3.78 -6.83 -3.70
CA ILE A 64 -3.89 -8.28 -3.79
C ILE A 64 -5.22 -8.63 -4.47
N LEU A 65 -5.22 -9.60 -5.37
CA LEU A 65 -6.45 -10.13 -5.96
C LEU A 65 -7.27 -10.85 -4.88
N ARG A 66 -8.55 -10.53 -4.81
CA ARG A 66 -9.50 -11.23 -3.92
C ARG A 66 -10.00 -12.52 -4.55
#